data_AF-A0A9P9I8A3-F1
#
_entry.id   AF-A0A9P9I8A3-F1
#
_cell.length_a   1.000
_cell.length_b   1.000
_cell.length_c   1.000
_cell.angle_alpha   90.00
_cell.angle_beta   90.00
_cell.angle_gamma   90.00
#
_symmetry.space_group_name_H-M   'P 1'
#
loop_
_entity.id
_entity.type
_entity.pdbx_description
1 polymer ?
#
loop_
_entity_poly.entity_id
_entity_poly.type
_entity_poly.pdbx_seq_one_letter_code
_entity_poly.pdbx_strand_id
1 'polypeptide(L)'
;MDAATIVSVVLAVISLLGTAAIAIVNHFSTQKLQRESHKATKKLQCDAQESNAELQRKAHEASRKLQEEAQRLSDKYDQSKEERMEKKETEALVIKYGQPLMVAAYELQARLFELCQYPISKAHLESKEGLQDLKQYTCYKFAQFLAWTHILKTKAQFFSFTDDENLKKIGYLILRVDEEFDRRRGHDGENVGVWPGSRVLVSERMLIKVGDDKEVPTDTAVKGFHSFLEEWDALFKEPMGYFCQWIDDLVIARKVRSKHNDDAFRCTQHNLVDLVRYLDRNRMYPFIRKVKKTPWFCDCTMCNPKGRDKPLEYRSSTRHGDKGLRPWYRYDYWDPGYDAKINLESMQETTCKTGFDHALYTSNEGKMDWRTTHWSNNDFGYNSDDSYYSDEEYTEIQKRRRIRLSIIRLRNNDTNDDDDEEEDDNVEYDAEGHNSEDDAENHNPNYDELKQ
;
A
#
# COMPACT_ATOMS: atom_id res chain seq x y z
N MET A 1 68.25 66.28 98.33
CA MET A 1 67.19 65.56 97.58
C MET A 1 67.14 64.15 98.13
N ASP A 2 66.04 63.78 98.78
CA ASP A 2 65.86 62.45 99.36
C ASP A 2 65.75 61.40 98.25
N ALA A 3 66.49 60.30 98.41
CA ALA A 3 66.53 59.18 97.47
C ALA A 3 65.12 58.64 97.13
N ALA A 4 64.15 58.78 98.04
CA ALA A 4 62.75 58.39 97.83
C ALA A 4 62.06 59.16 96.68
N THR A 5 62.38 60.45 96.49
CA THR A 5 61.79 61.31 95.46
C THR A 5 62.30 60.94 94.06
N ILE A 6 63.59 60.60 93.95
CA ILE A 6 64.21 60.18 92.69
C ILE A 6 63.64 58.83 92.25
N VAL A 7 63.45 57.90 93.19
CA VAL A 7 62.84 56.59 92.89
C VAL A 7 61.39 56.74 92.42
N SER A 8 60.59 57.65 93.00
CA SER A 8 59.20 57.89 92.58
C SER A 8 59.09 58.52 91.19
N VAL A 9 59.97 59.46 90.84
CA VAL A 9 59.99 60.08 89.50
C VAL A 9 60.45 59.08 88.44
N VAL A 10 61.47 58.28 88.75
CA VAL A 10 61.95 57.22 87.85
C VAL A 10 60.86 56.15 87.63
N LEU A 11 60.14 55.73 88.67
CA LEU A 11 59.00 54.80 88.53
C LEU A 11 57.85 55.39 87.70
N ALA A 12 57.53 56.67 87.87
CA ALA A 12 56.50 57.35 87.08
C ALA A 12 56.89 57.44 85.58
N VAL A 13 58.16 57.76 85.28
CA VAL A 13 58.67 57.80 83.90
C VAL A 13 58.70 56.41 83.27
N ILE A 14 59.09 55.37 84.00
CA ILE A 14 59.06 53.98 83.52
C ILE A 14 57.61 53.52 83.27
N SER A 15 56.66 53.90 84.13
CA SER A 15 55.23 53.61 83.95
C SER A 15 54.65 54.32 82.72
N LEU A 16 55.02 55.58 82.49
CA LEU A 16 54.54 56.37 81.36
C LEU A 16 55.16 55.93 80.02
N LEU A 17 56.44 55.56 80.03
CA LEU A 17 57.10 54.94 78.88
C LEU A 17 56.54 53.53 78.60
N GLY A 18 56.24 52.75 79.64
CA GLY A 18 55.59 51.44 79.51
C GLY A 18 54.20 51.55 78.89
N THR A 19 53.38 52.50 79.34
CA THR A 19 52.03 52.73 78.78
C THR A 19 52.06 53.31 77.37
N ALA A 20 52.99 54.23 77.07
CA ALA A 20 53.20 54.73 75.71
C ALA A 20 53.68 53.62 74.76
N ALA A 21 54.61 52.77 75.20
CA ALA A 21 55.07 51.62 74.43
C ALA A 21 53.94 50.61 74.17
N ILE A 22 53.11 50.31 75.18
CA ILE A 22 51.93 49.44 75.04
C ILE A 22 50.93 50.05 74.04
N ALA A 23 50.64 51.36 74.13
CA ALA A 23 49.71 52.02 73.22
C ALA A 23 50.19 52.01 71.76
N ILE A 24 51.50 52.22 71.53
CA ILE A 24 52.11 52.16 70.20
C ILE A 24 52.04 50.73 69.65
N VAL A 25 52.42 49.73 70.44
CA VAL A 25 52.34 48.31 70.04
C VAL A 25 50.90 47.92 69.74
N ASN A 26 49.93 48.38 70.55
CA ASN A 26 48.52 48.10 70.33
C ASN A 26 47.97 48.79 69.08
N HIS A 27 48.41 50.01 68.76
CA HIS A 27 48.05 50.72 67.53
C HIS A 27 48.62 50.05 66.27
N PHE A 28 49.89 49.64 66.30
CA PHE A 28 50.49 48.90 65.19
C PHE A 28 49.87 47.50 65.03
N SER A 29 49.56 46.81 66.14
CA SER A 29 48.87 45.53 66.15
C SER A 29 47.46 45.66 65.56
N THR A 30 46.68 46.65 65.99
CA THR A 30 45.32 46.89 65.47
C THR A 30 45.32 47.30 64.00
N GLN A 31 46.25 48.16 63.55
CA GLN A 31 46.39 48.47 62.12
C GLN A 31 46.77 47.25 61.28
N LYS A 32 47.69 46.41 61.79
CA LYS A 32 48.07 45.16 61.10
C LYS A 32 46.86 44.22 61.01
N LEU A 33 46.13 44.04 62.11
CA LEU A 33 44.93 43.22 62.18
C LEU A 33 43.82 43.73 61.24
N GLN A 34 43.61 45.05 61.16
CA GLN A 34 42.65 45.66 60.25
C GLN A 34 43.04 45.46 58.77
N ARG A 35 44.33 45.56 58.43
CA ARG A 35 44.81 45.29 57.07
C ARG A 35 44.67 43.81 56.71
N GLU A 36 44.99 42.91 57.62
CA GLU A 36 44.82 41.46 57.42
C GLU A 36 43.34 41.09 57.31
N SER A 37 42.48 41.66 58.17
CA SER A 37 41.02 41.51 58.11
C SER A 37 40.46 42.03 56.78
N HIS A 38 40.84 43.24 56.33
CA HIS A 38 40.36 43.79 55.07
C HIS A 38 40.83 42.98 53.85
N LYS A 39 42.06 42.45 53.88
CA LYS A 39 42.56 41.51 52.87
C LYS A 39 41.76 40.22 52.87
N ALA A 40 41.48 39.65 54.04
CA ALA A 40 40.68 38.44 54.18
C ALA A 40 39.24 38.65 53.67
N THR A 41 38.59 39.77 54.01
CA THR A 41 37.24 40.07 53.53
C THR A 41 37.20 40.29 52.02
N LYS A 42 38.19 40.97 51.45
CA LYS A 42 38.29 41.14 49.98
C LYS A 42 38.49 39.82 49.27
N LYS A 43 39.35 38.95 49.79
CA LYS A 43 39.56 37.61 49.25
C LYS A 43 38.26 36.80 49.31
N LEU A 44 37.60 36.77 50.46
CA LEU A 44 36.28 36.14 50.62
C LEU A 44 35.23 36.68 49.64
N GLN A 45 35.19 37.99 49.40
CA GLN A 45 34.28 38.58 48.42
C GLN A 45 34.59 38.16 46.98
N CYS A 46 35.87 38.13 46.58
CA CYS A 46 36.28 37.64 45.27
C CYS A 46 35.95 36.16 45.10
N ASP A 47 36.31 35.31 46.07
CA ASP A 47 36.04 33.87 46.05
C ASP A 47 34.51 33.61 45.99
N ALA A 48 33.70 34.39 46.71
CA ALA A 48 32.24 34.29 46.65
C ALA A 48 31.64 34.76 45.31
N GLN A 49 32.20 35.81 44.69
CA GLN A 49 31.79 36.26 43.36
C GLN A 49 32.14 35.24 42.28
N GLU A 50 33.34 34.65 42.35
CA GLU A 50 33.80 33.60 41.45
C GLU A 50 32.91 32.36 41.56
N SER A 51 32.64 31.91 42.79
CA SER A 51 31.75 30.77 43.06
C SER A 51 30.33 31.00 42.54
N ASN A 52 29.76 32.19 42.73
CA ASN A 52 28.44 32.53 42.20
C ASN A 52 28.41 32.58 40.67
N ALA A 53 29.45 33.12 40.03
CA ALA A 53 29.55 33.14 38.56
C ALA A 53 29.67 31.72 37.99
N GLU A 54 30.42 30.84 38.64
CA GLU A 54 30.51 29.43 38.26
C GLU A 54 29.15 28.73 38.40
N LEU A 55 28.42 28.98 39.49
CA LEU A 55 27.09 28.39 39.71
C LEU A 55 26.07 28.88 38.68
N GLN A 56 26.10 30.16 38.32
CA GLN A 56 25.25 30.71 37.25
C GLN A 56 25.57 30.09 35.88
N ARG A 57 26.85 29.87 35.57
CA ARG A 57 27.26 29.18 34.32
C ARG A 57 26.73 27.75 34.29
N LYS A 58 26.91 27.00 35.39
CA LYS A 58 26.39 25.63 35.50
C LYS A 58 24.86 25.58 35.40
N ALA A 59 24.16 26.54 36.02
CA ALA A 59 22.70 26.64 35.92
C ALA A 59 22.22 26.96 34.49
N HIS A 60 22.90 27.87 33.80
CA HIS A 60 22.59 28.19 32.40
C HIS A 60 22.87 27.01 31.47
N GLU A 61 23.99 26.32 31.65
CA GLU A 61 24.32 25.11 30.88
C GLU A 61 23.30 23.99 31.12
N ALA A 62 22.93 23.73 32.38
CA ALA A 62 21.90 22.76 32.72
C ALA A 62 20.54 23.13 32.09
N SER A 63 20.17 24.42 32.13
CA SER A 63 18.92 24.90 31.51
C SER A 63 18.93 24.72 30.00
N ARG A 64 20.06 24.99 29.34
CA ARG A 64 20.21 24.77 27.89
C ARG A 64 20.09 23.28 27.54
N LYS A 65 20.77 22.39 28.26
CA LYS A 65 20.68 20.94 28.04
C LYS A 65 19.25 20.42 28.24
N LEU A 66 18.57 20.87 29.29
CA LEU A 66 17.17 20.53 29.53
C LEU A 66 16.25 21.04 28.40
N GLN A 67 16.52 22.23 27.87
CA GLN A 67 15.75 22.78 26.76
C GLN A 67 15.98 21.99 25.46
N GLU A 68 17.24 21.62 25.16
CA GLU A 68 17.59 20.78 24.00
C GLU A 68 16.95 19.39 24.10
N GLU A 69 16.97 18.77 25.28
CA GLU A 69 16.34 17.47 25.52
C GLU A 69 14.81 17.54 25.40
N ALA A 70 14.19 18.58 25.96
CA ALA A 70 12.75 18.82 25.85
C ALA A 70 12.32 19.03 24.38
N GLN A 71 13.11 19.77 23.60
CA GLN A 71 12.85 19.95 22.17
C GLN A 71 12.98 18.63 21.41
N ARG A 72 14.05 17.86 21.64
CA ARG A 72 14.24 16.54 21.02
C ARG A 72 13.10 15.57 21.33
N LEU A 73 12.60 15.59 22.57
CA LEU A 73 11.45 14.77 22.98
C LEU A 73 10.15 15.24 22.31
N SER A 74 9.96 16.56 22.17
CA SER A 74 8.81 17.12 21.43
C SER A 74 8.81 16.68 19.97
N ASP A 75 9.95 16.80 19.28
CA ASP A 75 10.09 16.42 17.87
C ASP A 75 9.81 14.92 17.67
N LYS A 76 10.34 14.06 18.55
CA LYS A 76 10.05 12.61 18.54
C LYS A 76 8.58 12.31 18.77
N TYR A 77 7.92 13.06 19.66
CA TYR A 77 6.50 12.90 19.94
C TYR A 77 5.65 13.29 18.73
N ASP A 78 5.95 14.42 18.10
CA ASP A 78 5.23 14.91 16.92
C ASP A 78 5.40 13.95 15.74
N GLN A 79 6.61 13.44 15.51
CA GLN A 79 6.86 12.40 14.50
C GLN A 79 6.04 11.14 14.76
N SER A 80 6.07 10.61 16.00
CA SER A 80 5.28 9.41 16.34
C SER A 80 3.78 9.64 16.22
N LYS A 81 3.32 10.86 16.49
CA LYS A 81 1.91 11.25 16.33
C LYS A 81 1.52 11.30 14.86
N GLU A 82 2.35 11.89 13.99
CA GLU A 82 2.14 11.94 12.54
C GLU A 82 2.07 10.52 11.96
N GLU A 83 3.03 9.65 12.26
CA GLU A 83 3.05 8.25 11.80
C GLU A 83 1.79 7.48 12.24
N ARG A 84 1.29 7.72 13.46
CA ARG A 84 0.03 7.13 13.95
C ARG A 84 -1.20 7.68 13.23
N MET A 85 -1.20 8.97 12.89
CA MET A 85 -2.31 9.58 12.14
C MET A 85 -2.34 9.04 10.72
N GLU A 86 -1.21 9.01 10.02
CA GLU A 86 -1.09 8.42 8.68
C GLU A 86 -1.58 6.97 8.67
N LYS A 87 -1.15 6.14 9.63
CA LYS A 87 -1.61 4.75 9.75
C LYS A 87 -3.12 4.63 9.97
N LYS A 88 -3.71 5.51 10.79
CA LYS A 88 -5.17 5.51 10.99
C LYS A 88 -5.92 5.94 9.73
N GLU A 89 -5.37 6.89 8.98
CA GLU A 89 -5.94 7.34 7.71
C GLU A 89 -5.90 6.22 6.65
N THR A 90 -4.78 5.50 6.53
CA THR A 90 -4.67 4.36 5.60
C THR A 90 -5.62 3.23 5.98
N GLU A 91 -5.72 2.88 7.26
CA GLU A 91 -6.67 1.87 7.75
C GLU A 91 -8.13 2.29 7.48
N ALA A 92 -8.46 3.56 7.70
CA ALA A 92 -9.78 4.11 7.41
C ALA A 92 -10.12 4.03 5.91
N LEU A 93 -9.15 4.29 5.03
CA LEU A 93 -9.32 4.16 3.57
C LEU A 93 -9.56 2.70 3.17
N VAL A 94 -8.82 1.74 3.74
CA VAL A 94 -9.03 0.31 3.50
C VAL A 94 -10.42 -0.12 3.94
N ILE A 95 -10.88 0.32 5.10
CA ILE A 95 -12.24 0.00 5.58
C ILE A 95 -13.28 0.60 4.65
N LYS A 96 -13.11 1.86 4.26
CA LYS A 96 -14.06 2.61 3.43
C LYS A 96 -14.21 2.02 2.02
N TYR A 97 -13.11 1.68 1.36
CA TYR A 97 -13.12 1.24 -0.04
C TYR A 97 -12.93 -0.28 -0.23
N GLY A 98 -12.46 -0.98 0.80
CA GLY A 98 -12.28 -2.43 0.78
C GLY A 98 -13.59 -3.19 0.67
N GLN A 99 -14.65 -2.74 1.35
CA GLN A 99 -15.97 -3.36 1.28
C GLN A 99 -16.60 -3.25 -0.13
N PRO A 100 -16.68 -2.07 -0.78
CA PRO A 100 -17.13 -1.98 -2.17
C PRO A 100 -16.28 -2.80 -3.15
N LEU A 101 -14.96 -2.79 -2.99
CA LEU A 101 -14.06 -3.60 -3.82
C LEU A 101 -14.34 -5.10 -3.67
N MET A 102 -14.54 -5.56 -2.43
CA MET A 102 -14.87 -6.96 -2.15
C MET A 102 -16.18 -7.37 -2.81
N VAL A 103 -17.23 -6.54 -2.71
CA VAL A 103 -18.52 -6.80 -3.36
C VAL A 103 -18.36 -6.88 -4.88
N ALA A 104 -17.67 -5.91 -5.49
CA ALA A 104 -17.43 -5.92 -6.93
C ALA A 104 -16.61 -7.14 -7.38
N ALA A 105 -15.59 -7.54 -6.61
CA ALA A 105 -14.80 -8.73 -6.87
C ALA A 105 -15.63 -10.01 -6.75
N TYR A 106 -16.52 -10.10 -5.76
CA TYR A 106 -17.44 -11.23 -5.57
C TYR A 106 -18.43 -11.34 -6.73
N GLU A 107 -19.06 -10.23 -7.14
CA GLU A 107 -20.02 -10.23 -8.24
C GLU A 107 -19.36 -10.60 -9.57
N LEU A 108 -18.17 -10.08 -9.86
CA LEU A 108 -17.42 -10.46 -11.05
C LEU A 108 -17.01 -11.94 -10.98
N GLN A 109 -16.51 -12.41 -9.85
CA GLN A 109 -16.17 -13.82 -9.63
C GLN A 109 -17.37 -14.75 -9.85
N ALA A 110 -18.55 -14.39 -9.34
CA ALA A 110 -19.78 -15.14 -9.52
C ALA A 110 -20.20 -15.16 -11.00
N ARG A 111 -20.10 -14.02 -11.68
CA ARG A 111 -20.40 -13.93 -13.12
C ARG A 111 -19.48 -14.80 -13.97
N LEU A 112 -18.18 -14.80 -13.68
CA LEU A 112 -17.22 -15.66 -14.38
C LEU A 112 -17.48 -17.14 -14.08
N PHE A 113 -17.86 -17.48 -12.85
CA PHE A 113 -18.27 -18.84 -12.52
C PHE A 113 -19.49 -19.28 -13.35
N GLU A 114 -20.50 -18.43 -13.50
CA GLU A 114 -21.68 -18.71 -14.33
C GLU A 114 -21.30 -18.96 -15.79
N LEU A 115 -20.47 -18.08 -16.36
CA LEU A 115 -20.01 -18.22 -17.74
C LEU A 115 -19.18 -19.49 -17.95
N CYS A 116 -18.38 -19.92 -16.97
CA CYS A 116 -17.51 -21.10 -17.12
C CYS A 116 -18.19 -22.43 -16.76
N GLN A 117 -19.15 -22.45 -15.82
CA GLN A 117 -19.68 -23.69 -15.24
C GLN A 117 -21.16 -23.93 -15.52
N TYR A 118 -21.97 -22.89 -15.71
CA TYR A 118 -23.38 -23.07 -16.02
C TYR A 118 -23.63 -23.04 -17.54
N PRO A 119 -24.64 -23.79 -18.02
CA PRO A 119 -25.10 -23.68 -19.39
C PRO A 119 -25.74 -22.31 -19.59
N ILE A 120 -25.28 -21.58 -20.60
CA ILE A 120 -25.92 -20.33 -21.02
C ILE A 120 -27.20 -20.70 -21.75
N SER A 121 -28.31 -20.03 -21.45
CA SER A 121 -29.60 -20.35 -22.06
C SER A 121 -29.55 -20.21 -23.60
N LYS A 122 -30.22 -21.12 -24.29
CA LYS A 122 -30.20 -21.24 -25.76
C LYS A 122 -30.71 -19.95 -26.40
N ALA A 123 -31.79 -19.41 -25.85
CA ALA A 123 -32.39 -18.15 -26.30
C ALA A 123 -31.38 -16.98 -26.27
N HIS A 124 -30.49 -16.93 -25.29
CA HIS A 124 -29.45 -15.90 -25.23
C HIS A 124 -28.32 -16.11 -26.25
N LEU A 125 -28.02 -17.36 -26.62
CA LEU A 125 -26.95 -17.65 -27.57
C LEU A 125 -27.39 -17.55 -29.04
N GLU A 126 -28.66 -17.77 -29.33
CA GLU A 126 -29.20 -17.73 -30.70
C GLU A 126 -29.72 -16.35 -31.11
N SER A 127 -30.09 -15.50 -30.15
CA SER A 127 -30.50 -14.13 -30.44
C SER A 127 -29.31 -13.18 -30.39
N LYS A 128 -29.21 -12.30 -31.39
CA LYS A 128 -28.20 -11.22 -31.42
C LYS A 128 -28.31 -10.32 -30.19
N GLU A 129 -29.54 -10.02 -29.77
CA GLU A 129 -29.84 -9.24 -28.57
C GLU A 129 -29.36 -9.95 -27.31
N GLY A 130 -29.69 -11.23 -27.13
CA GLY A 130 -29.28 -11.99 -25.95
C GLY A 130 -27.76 -12.16 -25.82
N LEU A 131 -27.03 -12.29 -26.93
CA LEU A 131 -25.58 -12.34 -26.90
C LEU A 131 -25.00 -10.95 -26.57
N GLN A 132 -25.59 -9.89 -27.11
CA GLN A 132 -25.18 -8.52 -26.81
C GLN A 132 -25.42 -8.18 -25.34
N ASP A 133 -26.56 -8.57 -24.77
CA ASP A 133 -26.89 -8.41 -23.35
C ASP A 133 -25.89 -9.18 -22.47
N LEU A 134 -25.55 -10.42 -22.87
CA LEU A 134 -24.53 -11.23 -22.20
C LEU A 134 -23.19 -10.48 -22.13
N LYS A 135 -22.77 -9.87 -23.24
CA LYS A 135 -21.53 -9.09 -23.36
C LYS A 135 -21.58 -7.85 -22.49
N GLN A 136 -22.60 -7.01 -22.65
CA GLN A 136 -22.74 -5.75 -21.94
C GLN A 136 -22.80 -5.95 -20.43
N TYR A 137 -23.60 -6.89 -19.95
CA TYR A 137 -23.70 -7.17 -18.53
C TYR A 137 -22.39 -7.71 -17.94
N THR A 138 -21.68 -8.56 -18.66
CA THR A 138 -20.38 -9.08 -18.21
C THR A 138 -19.32 -7.97 -18.22
N CYS A 139 -19.27 -7.15 -19.27
CA CYS A 139 -18.36 -6.01 -19.36
C CYS A 139 -18.65 -4.98 -18.27
N TYR A 140 -19.92 -4.76 -17.91
CA TYR A 140 -20.29 -3.92 -16.76
C TYR A 140 -19.66 -4.43 -15.46
N LYS A 141 -19.70 -5.73 -15.20
CA LYS A 141 -19.06 -6.31 -13.99
C LYS A 141 -17.55 -6.14 -13.99
N PHE A 142 -16.90 -6.26 -15.15
CA PHE A 142 -15.48 -5.89 -15.29
C PHE A 142 -15.27 -4.38 -15.00
N ALA A 143 -16.10 -3.51 -15.57
CA ALA A 143 -16.03 -2.07 -15.38
C ALA A 143 -16.15 -1.67 -13.91
N GLN A 144 -17.12 -2.24 -13.20
CA GLN A 144 -17.32 -1.99 -11.76
C GLN A 144 -16.10 -2.40 -10.94
N PHE A 145 -15.57 -3.60 -11.17
CA PHE A 145 -14.36 -4.06 -10.48
C PHE A 145 -13.17 -3.12 -10.76
N LEU A 146 -12.92 -2.81 -12.04
CA LEU A 146 -11.84 -1.91 -12.45
C LEU A 146 -11.97 -0.53 -11.81
N ALA A 147 -13.17 0.05 -11.80
CA ALA A 147 -13.45 1.34 -11.16
C ALA A 147 -13.12 1.32 -9.66
N TRP A 148 -13.56 0.30 -8.91
CA TRP A 148 -13.25 0.20 -7.48
C TRP A 148 -11.76 -0.03 -7.20
N THR A 149 -11.08 -0.83 -8.03
CA THR A 149 -9.62 -0.98 -7.93
C THR A 149 -8.91 0.36 -8.20
N HIS A 150 -9.40 1.14 -9.15
CA HIS A 150 -8.84 2.46 -9.48
C HIS A 150 -9.08 3.48 -8.36
N ILE A 151 -10.28 3.51 -7.76
CA ILE A 151 -10.57 4.33 -6.58
C ILE A 151 -9.60 3.98 -5.44
N LEU A 152 -9.43 2.68 -5.14
CA LEU A 152 -8.54 2.27 -4.07
C LEU A 152 -7.07 2.63 -4.39
N LYS A 153 -6.60 2.41 -5.64
CA LYS A 153 -5.24 2.77 -6.09
C LYS A 153 -4.96 4.27 -5.96
N THR A 154 -5.91 5.11 -6.39
CA THR A 154 -5.76 6.57 -6.38
C THR A 154 -5.85 7.16 -4.97
N LYS A 155 -6.73 6.63 -4.12
CA LYS A 155 -6.93 7.12 -2.76
C LYS A 155 -5.89 6.60 -1.76
N ALA A 156 -5.45 5.34 -1.89
CA ALA A 156 -4.47 4.73 -0.98
C ALA A 156 -3.00 5.06 -1.31
N GLN A 157 -2.74 5.92 -2.31
CA GLN A 157 -1.40 6.35 -2.75
C GLN A 157 -0.33 5.23 -2.74
N PHE A 158 -0.25 4.47 -3.84
CA PHE A 158 0.76 3.44 -4.11
C PHE A 158 0.88 2.31 -3.06
N PHE A 159 0.12 1.23 -3.26
CA PHE A 159 0.22 -0.01 -2.47
C PHE A 159 1.63 -0.59 -2.32
N SER A 160 2.53 -0.32 -3.29
CA SER A 160 3.88 -0.89 -3.30
C SER A 160 4.86 -0.17 -2.37
N PHE A 161 4.51 1.02 -1.87
CA PHE A 161 5.41 1.84 -1.03
C PHE A 161 4.85 2.08 0.38
N THR A 162 3.74 1.45 0.74
CA THR A 162 3.20 1.50 2.11
C THR A 162 3.88 0.45 2.97
N ASP A 163 4.09 0.75 4.26
CA ASP A 163 4.55 -0.23 5.24
C ASP A 163 3.43 -1.13 5.78
N ASP A 164 2.17 -0.82 5.42
CA ASP A 164 1.02 -1.63 5.81
C ASP A 164 0.99 -2.95 5.01
N GLU A 165 1.33 -4.05 5.69
CA GLU A 165 1.32 -5.41 5.14
C GLU A 165 -0.03 -5.83 4.57
N ASN A 166 -1.13 -5.34 5.13
CA ASN A 166 -2.47 -5.63 4.63
C ASN A 166 -2.76 -4.89 3.32
N LEU A 167 -2.35 -3.63 3.18
CA LEU A 167 -2.40 -2.91 1.90
C LEU A 167 -1.47 -3.53 0.85
N LYS A 168 -0.24 -3.92 1.23
CA LYS A 168 0.68 -4.66 0.33
C LYS A 168 0.02 -5.93 -0.19
N LYS A 169 -0.67 -6.67 0.70
CA LYS A 169 -1.34 -7.91 0.32
C LYS A 169 -2.52 -7.69 -0.61
N ILE A 170 -3.34 -6.66 -0.37
CA ILE A 170 -4.43 -6.27 -1.29
C ILE A 170 -3.85 -5.88 -2.64
N GLY A 171 -2.82 -5.03 -2.67
CA GLY A 171 -2.12 -4.62 -3.87
C GLY A 171 -1.59 -5.80 -4.67
N TYR A 172 -0.95 -6.77 -4.01
CA TYR A 172 -0.47 -8.01 -4.63
C TYR A 172 -1.60 -8.84 -5.23
N LEU A 173 -2.74 -8.98 -4.54
CA LEU A 173 -3.89 -9.74 -5.06
C LEU A 173 -4.54 -9.05 -6.27
N ILE A 174 -4.64 -7.71 -6.26
CA ILE A 174 -5.10 -6.93 -7.43
C ILE A 174 -4.12 -7.07 -8.59
N LEU A 175 -2.81 -6.94 -8.34
CA LEU A 175 -1.78 -7.08 -9.35
C LEU A 175 -1.88 -8.43 -10.07
N ARG A 176 -2.20 -9.50 -9.36
CA ARG A 176 -2.37 -10.82 -9.97
C ARG A 176 -3.60 -10.92 -10.88
N VAL A 177 -4.68 -10.21 -10.55
CA VAL A 177 -5.83 -10.08 -11.46
C VAL A 177 -5.41 -9.27 -12.69
N ASP A 178 -4.66 -8.19 -12.49
CA ASP A 178 -4.13 -7.35 -13.58
C ASP A 178 -3.17 -8.13 -14.50
N GLU A 179 -2.32 -8.99 -13.95
CA GLU A 179 -1.39 -9.82 -14.73
C GLU A 179 -2.12 -10.85 -15.62
N GLU A 180 -3.26 -11.38 -15.18
CA GLU A 180 -4.10 -12.23 -16.04
C GLU A 180 -4.73 -11.42 -17.18
N PHE A 181 -5.00 -10.13 -16.96
CA PHE A 181 -5.44 -9.23 -18.03
C PHE A 181 -4.30 -8.93 -19.01
N ASP A 182 -3.09 -8.66 -18.53
CA ASP A 182 -1.98 -8.17 -19.38
C ASP A 182 -1.24 -9.27 -20.13
N ARG A 183 -1.02 -10.43 -19.48
CA ARG A 183 -0.08 -11.46 -19.96
C ARG A 183 -0.76 -12.64 -20.61
N ARG A 184 -2.02 -12.49 -21.03
CA ARG A 184 -2.71 -13.55 -21.79
C ARG A 184 -2.02 -13.73 -23.13
N ARG A 185 -1.82 -14.99 -23.49
CA ARG A 185 -1.25 -15.40 -24.76
C ARG A 185 -2.22 -16.35 -25.44
N GLY A 186 -2.46 -16.15 -26.73
CA GLY A 186 -3.19 -17.09 -27.58
C GLY A 186 -2.42 -18.40 -27.72
N HIS A 187 -3.03 -19.40 -28.36
CA HIS A 187 -2.37 -20.68 -28.64
C HIS A 187 -1.14 -20.54 -29.55
N ASP A 188 -1.11 -19.48 -30.35
CA ASP A 188 -0.03 -19.03 -31.23
C ASP A 188 1.02 -18.15 -30.52
N GLY A 189 0.81 -17.81 -29.25
CA GLY A 189 1.65 -16.89 -28.50
C GLY A 189 1.32 -15.41 -28.74
N GLU A 190 0.23 -15.08 -29.44
CA GLU A 190 -0.19 -13.69 -29.64
C GLU A 190 -0.67 -13.08 -28.33
N ASN A 191 -0.42 -11.79 -28.12
CA ASN A 191 -0.92 -11.09 -26.94
C ASN A 191 -2.42 -10.79 -27.10
N VAL A 192 -3.26 -11.63 -26.50
CA VAL A 192 -4.71 -11.43 -26.41
C VAL A 192 -5.12 -10.77 -25.08
N GLY A 193 -4.15 -10.16 -24.38
CA GLY A 193 -4.37 -9.41 -23.15
C GLY A 193 -5.14 -8.11 -23.36
N VAL A 194 -5.74 -7.60 -22.29
CA VAL A 194 -6.42 -6.31 -22.26
C VAL A 194 -5.39 -5.22 -22.04
N TRP A 195 -5.30 -4.26 -22.96
CA TRP A 195 -4.37 -3.15 -22.84
C TRP A 195 -4.58 -2.36 -21.52
N PRO A 196 -3.52 -2.08 -20.72
CA PRO A 196 -3.64 -1.33 -19.48
C PRO A 196 -4.32 0.04 -19.64
N GLY A 197 -4.03 0.75 -20.74
CA GLY A 197 -4.64 2.05 -21.02
C GLY A 197 -6.16 1.97 -21.15
N SER A 198 -6.68 0.93 -21.81
CA SER A 198 -8.12 0.71 -21.93
C SER A 198 -8.78 0.43 -20.58
N ARG A 199 -8.10 -0.29 -19.68
CA ARG A 199 -8.59 -0.56 -18.32
C ARG A 199 -8.67 0.72 -17.48
N VAL A 200 -7.65 1.59 -17.57
CA VAL A 200 -7.67 2.91 -16.90
C VAL A 200 -8.81 3.77 -17.45
N LEU A 201 -8.93 3.87 -18.77
CA LEU A 201 -9.97 4.66 -19.43
C LEU A 201 -11.38 4.20 -19.02
N VAL A 202 -11.63 2.89 -19.01
CA VAL A 202 -12.88 2.31 -18.49
C VAL A 202 -13.10 2.70 -17.03
N SER A 203 -12.06 2.59 -16.20
CA SER A 203 -12.16 2.88 -14.77
C SER A 203 -12.57 4.32 -14.52
N GLU A 204 -11.93 5.27 -15.20
CA GLU A 204 -12.21 6.70 -15.09
C GLU A 204 -13.61 7.04 -15.59
N ARG A 205 -14.02 6.47 -16.74
CA ARG A 205 -15.36 6.66 -17.32
C ARG A 205 -16.47 6.11 -16.42
N MET A 206 -16.17 5.10 -15.59
CA MET A 206 -17.10 4.55 -14.61
C MET A 206 -17.28 5.41 -13.36
N LEU A 207 -16.43 6.41 -13.11
CA LEU A 207 -16.53 7.26 -11.93
C LEU A 207 -17.57 8.37 -12.13
N ILE A 208 -18.37 8.63 -11.08
CA ILE A 208 -19.27 9.77 -10.98
C ILE A 208 -18.77 10.66 -9.85
N LYS A 209 -18.65 11.97 -10.12
CA LYS A 209 -18.46 13.00 -9.09
C LYS A 209 -19.81 13.25 -8.41
N VAL A 210 -19.98 12.84 -7.16
CA VAL A 210 -21.23 13.05 -6.42
C VAL A 210 -21.20 14.45 -5.76
N GLY A 211 -21.32 15.50 -6.58
CA GLY A 211 -21.54 16.89 -6.14
C GLY A 211 -20.39 17.60 -5.39
N ASP A 212 -20.15 18.87 -5.72
CA ASP A 212 -19.20 19.75 -5.03
C ASP A 212 -19.80 20.38 -3.73
N ASP A 213 -21.08 20.14 -3.44
CA ASP A 213 -21.85 20.85 -2.41
C ASP A 213 -21.77 20.27 -0.99
N LYS A 214 -20.90 19.28 -0.73
CA LYS A 214 -20.68 18.75 0.62
C LYS A 214 -19.22 18.89 1.04
N GLU A 215 -18.99 19.60 2.15
CA GLU A 215 -17.69 19.89 2.79
C GLU A 215 -16.84 18.66 3.16
N VAL A 216 -17.30 17.43 2.88
CA VAL A 216 -16.55 16.21 3.09
C VAL A 216 -16.33 15.52 1.73
N PRO A 217 -15.10 15.45 1.20
CA PRO A 217 -14.79 14.79 -0.08
C PRO A 217 -14.90 13.27 0.02
N THR A 218 -16.13 12.75 0.14
CA THR A 218 -16.42 11.32 0.24
C THR A 218 -16.81 10.67 -1.09
N ASP A 219 -16.85 11.44 -2.17
CA ASP A 219 -17.98 11.38 -3.12
C ASP A 219 -17.61 10.83 -4.51
N THR A 220 -16.72 9.84 -4.56
CA THR A 220 -16.51 9.06 -5.79
C THR A 220 -17.43 7.84 -5.76
N ALA A 221 -18.47 7.87 -6.59
CA ALA A 221 -19.35 6.73 -6.83
C ALA A 221 -19.04 6.06 -8.17
N VAL A 222 -19.48 4.81 -8.33
CA VAL A 222 -19.36 4.04 -9.57
C VAL A 222 -20.71 4.04 -10.29
N LYS A 223 -20.70 4.22 -11.61
CA LYS A 223 -21.90 4.20 -12.46
C LYS A 223 -22.75 2.95 -12.23
N GLY A 224 -24.07 3.15 -12.17
CA GLY A 224 -25.05 2.08 -12.23
C GLY A 224 -25.13 1.47 -13.63
N PHE A 225 -25.72 0.28 -13.75
CA PHE A 225 -25.80 -0.43 -15.02
C PHE A 225 -26.58 0.34 -16.09
N HIS A 226 -27.64 1.04 -15.71
CA HIS A 226 -28.44 1.84 -16.65
C HIS A 226 -27.60 2.94 -17.31
N SER A 227 -26.91 3.77 -16.53
CA SER A 227 -26.02 4.82 -17.06
C SER A 227 -24.87 4.25 -17.88
N PHE A 228 -24.34 3.09 -17.48
CA PHE A 228 -23.32 2.38 -18.27
C PHE A 228 -23.85 1.96 -19.65
N LEU A 229 -25.10 1.48 -19.73
CA LEU A 229 -25.73 1.10 -21.00
C LEU A 229 -26.04 2.30 -21.90
N GLU A 230 -26.53 3.41 -21.33
CA GLU A 230 -26.79 4.64 -22.08
C GLU A 230 -25.52 5.16 -22.78
N GLU A 231 -24.38 4.99 -22.13
CA GLU A 231 -23.08 5.41 -22.64
C GLU A 231 -22.30 4.29 -23.35
N TRP A 232 -22.89 3.09 -23.51
CA TRP A 232 -22.16 1.90 -23.96
C TRP A 232 -21.49 2.12 -25.31
N ASP A 233 -22.26 2.51 -26.34
CA ASP A 233 -21.73 2.66 -27.70
C ASP A 233 -20.73 3.82 -27.82
N ALA A 234 -20.93 4.89 -27.05
CA ALA A 234 -20.08 6.09 -27.11
C ALA A 234 -18.78 5.96 -26.32
N LEU A 235 -18.82 5.34 -25.13
CA LEU A 235 -17.73 5.42 -24.15
C LEU A 235 -17.16 4.07 -23.73
N PHE A 236 -17.87 2.95 -23.88
CA PHE A 236 -17.42 1.67 -23.31
C PHE A 236 -17.13 0.60 -24.35
N LYS A 237 -17.84 0.58 -25.47
CA LYS A 237 -17.77 -0.49 -26.47
C LYS A 237 -16.35 -0.71 -27.00
N GLU A 238 -15.67 0.35 -27.40
CA GLU A 238 -14.30 0.27 -27.94
C GLU A 238 -13.30 -0.21 -26.87
N PRO A 239 -13.12 0.46 -25.70
CA PRO A 239 -12.13 0.01 -24.72
C PRO A 239 -12.48 -1.33 -24.06
N MET A 240 -13.75 -1.76 -24.11
CA MET A 240 -14.19 -3.09 -23.67
C MET A 240 -14.14 -4.17 -24.77
N GLY A 241 -13.69 -3.82 -25.98
CA GLY A 241 -13.64 -4.74 -27.12
C GLY A 241 -12.89 -6.04 -26.81
N TYR A 242 -11.79 -5.97 -26.05
CA TYR A 242 -11.03 -7.14 -25.59
C TYR A 242 -11.87 -8.10 -24.74
N PHE A 243 -12.64 -7.58 -23.79
CA PHE A 243 -13.51 -8.42 -22.96
C PHE A 243 -14.66 -9.00 -23.77
N CYS A 244 -15.21 -8.24 -24.73
CA CYS A 244 -16.21 -8.75 -25.67
C CYS A 244 -15.67 -9.91 -26.50
N GLN A 245 -14.45 -9.76 -27.04
CA GLN A 245 -13.76 -10.82 -27.78
C GLN A 245 -13.56 -12.07 -26.91
N TRP A 246 -13.12 -11.90 -25.66
CA TRP A 246 -12.95 -13.04 -24.75
C TRP A 246 -14.26 -13.79 -24.50
N ILE A 247 -15.38 -13.08 -24.40
CA ILE A 247 -16.71 -13.68 -24.26
C ILE A 247 -17.08 -14.42 -25.56
N ASP A 248 -16.83 -13.82 -26.72
CA ASP A 248 -17.07 -14.48 -28.01
C ASP A 248 -16.26 -15.76 -28.18
N ASP A 249 -14.96 -15.70 -27.89
CA ASP A 249 -14.05 -16.85 -27.96
C ASP A 249 -14.51 -17.97 -27.03
N LEU A 250 -14.93 -17.63 -25.81
CA LEU A 250 -15.49 -18.59 -24.85
C LEU A 250 -16.73 -19.29 -25.43
N VAL A 251 -17.70 -18.53 -25.94
CA VAL A 251 -18.97 -19.07 -26.40
C VAL A 251 -18.76 -19.91 -27.66
N ILE A 252 -17.96 -19.44 -28.63
CA ILE A 252 -17.57 -20.21 -29.82
C ILE A 252 -16.85 -21.49 -29.40
N ALA A 253 -15.88 -21.41 -28.50
CA ALA A 253 -15.11 -22.57 -28.07
C ALA A 253 -15.97 -23.67 -27.45
N ARG A 254 -16.93 -23.29 -26.60
CA ARG A 254 -17.90 -24.22 -26.04
C ARG A 254 -18.66 -24.94 -27.14
N LYS A 255 -19.12 -24.19 -28.14
CA LYS A 255 -19.87 -24.72 -29.28
C LYS A 255 -19.04 -25.69 -30.14
N VAL A 256 -17.79 -25.33 -30.47
CA VAL A 256 -16.89 -26.17 -31.29
C VAL A 256 -16.12 -27.22 -30.49
N ARG A 257 -16.31 -27.27 -29.17
CA ARG A 257 -15.60 -28.15 -28.22
C ARG A 257 -14.08 -27.92 -28.23
N SER A 258 -13.67 -26.68 -28.47
CA SER A 258 -12.27 -26.30 -28.31
C SER A 258 -11.91 -26.31 -26.83
N LYS A 259 -10.81 -26.98 -26.50
CA LYS A 259 -10.29 -27.03 -25.13
C LYS A 259 -9.56 -25.70 -24.85
N HIS A 260 -9.53 -25.26 -23.58
CA HIS A 260 -8.72 -24.13 -23.07
C HIS A 260 -9.14 -22.69 -23.34
N ASN A 261 -10.15 -22.44 -24.17
CA ASN A 261 -10.52 -21.05 -24.48
C ASN A 261 -11.18 -20.31 -23.29
N ASP A 262 -11.60 -21.04 -22.25
CA ASP A 262 -12.13 -20.46 -21.01
C ASP A 262 -11.11 -20.29 -19.88
N ASP A 263 -9.86 -20.70 -20.08
CA ASP A 263 -8.82 -20.74 -19.03
C ASP A 263 -8.57 -19.37 -18.39
N ALA A 264 -8.60 -18.27 -19.18
CA ALA A 264 -8.39 -16.93 -18.63
C ALA A 264 -9.51 -16.50 -17.67
N PHE A 265 -10.76 -16.81 -18.00
CA PHE A 265 -11.88 -16.53 -17.09
C PHE A 265 -11.78 -17.40 -15.84
N ARG A 266 -11.33 -18.65 -15.94
CA ARG A 266 -11.09 -19.51 -14.77
C ARG A 266 -9.98 -18.97 -13.87
N CYS A 267 -8.82 -18.61 -14.43
CA CYS A 267 -7.70 -18.06 -13.68
C CYS A 267 -8.07 -16.72 -13.02
N THR A 268 -8.71 -15.83 -13.77
CA THR A 268 -9.24 -14.56 -13.25
C THR A 268 -10.22 -14.83 -12.10
N GLN A 269 -11.17 -15.75 -12.29
CA GLN A 269 -12.14 -16.15 -11.27
C GLN A 269 -11.44 -16.65 -10.00
N HIS A 270 -10.41 -17.48 -10.12
CA HIS A 270 -9.65 -17.97 -8.98
C HIS A 270 -8.87 -16.87 -8.24
N ASN A 271 -8.25 -15.93 -8.97
CA ASN A 271 -7.56 -14.79 -8.37
C ASN A 271 -8.56 -13.86 -7.64
N LEU A 272 -9.76 -13.66 -8.20
CA LEU A 272 -10.84 -12.92 -7.53
C LEU A 272 -11.34 -13.65 -6.27
N VAL A 273 -11.43 -14.99 -6.28
CA VAL A 273 -11.75 -15.76 -5.07
C VAL A 273 -10.73 -15.51 -3.95
N ASP A 274 -9.43 -15.49 -4.28
CA ASP A 274 -8.38 -15.19 -3.31
C ASP A 274 -8.53 -13.76 -2.76
N LEU A 275 -8.84 -12.79 -3.62
CA LEU A 275 -9.08 -11.40 -3.21
C LEU A 275 -10.30 -11.26 -2.29
N VAL A 276 -11.44 -11.85 -2.66
CA VAL A 276 -12.67 -11.80 -1.85
C VAL A 276 -12.43 -12.43 -0.48
N ARG A 277 -11.78 -13.60 -0.42
CA ARG A 277 -11.47 -14.26 0.86
C ARG A 277 -10.57 -13.44 1.77
N TYR A 278 -9.67 -12.66 1.19
CA TYR A 278 -8.79 -11.78 1.95
C TYR A 278 -9.53 -10.55 2.50
N LEU A 279 -10.40 -9.95 1.68
CA LEU A 279 -11.19 -8.79 2.07
C LEU A 279 -12.37 -9.13 3.00
N ASP A 280 -12.94 -10.33 2.89
CA ASP A 280 -14.10 -10.79 3.68
C ASP A 280 -13.70 -11.27 5.09
N ARG A 281 -13.20 -10.35 5.92
CA ARG A 281 -12.78 -10.62 7.30
C ARG A 281 -13.91 -11.18 8.17
N ASN A 282 -15.15 -10.76 7.88
CA ASN A 282 -16.34 -11.14 8.63
C ASN A 282 -17.01 -12.42 8.09
N ARG A 283 -16.48 -13.03 7.02
CA ARG A 283 -17.05 -14.21 6.36
C ARG A 283 -18.52 -14.04 5.97
N MET A 284 -18.88 -12.85 5.49
CA MET A 284 -20.23 -12.55 4.99
C MET A 284 -20.59 -13.38 3.75
N TYR A 285 -19.58 -13.85 3.01
CA TYR A 285 -19.74 -14.72 1.84
C TYR A 285 -19.12 -16.10 2.13
N PRO A 286 -19.74 -16.94 2.97
CA PRO A 286 -19.18 -18.25 3.32
C PRO A 286 -19.15 -19.23 2.13
N PHE A 287 -20.05 -19.06 1.16
CA PHE A 287 -20.24 -19.97 0.03
C PHE A 287 -19.70 -19.39 -1.30
N ILE A 288 -18.43 -18.98 -1.32
CA ILE A 288 -17.80 -18.54 -2.57
C ILE A 288 -17.67 -19.72 -3.53
N ARG A 289 -18.41 -19.67 -4.63
CA ARG A 289 -18.38 -20.70 -5.68
C ARG A 289 -17.03 -20.69 -6.36
N LYS A 290 -16.55 -21.87 -6.73
CA LYS A 290 -15.25 -22.00 -7.40
C LYS A 290 -15.40 -22.83 -8.65
N VAL A 291 -14.85 -22.31 -9.74
CA VAL A 291 -14.68 -23.10 -10.95
C VAL A 291 -13.74 -24.26 -10.57
N LYS A 292 -14.13 -25.50 -10.89
CA LYS A 292 -13.25 -26.67 -10.68
C LYS A 292 -11.94 -26.49 -11.46
N LYS A 293 -10.83 -26.89 -10.82
CA LYS A 293 -9.44 -26.65 -11.24
C LYS A 293 -9.13 -27.23 -12.63
N THR A 294 -8.72 -26.38 -13.56
CA THR A 294 -8.09 -26.70 -14.87
C THR A 294 -7.52 -25.36 -15.39
N PRO A 295 -6.20 -25.12 -15.64
CA PRO A 295 -5.05 -26.00 -15.95
C PRO A 295 -3.80 -25.77 -15.03
N TRP A 296 -2.63 -26.34 -15.40
CA TRP A 296 -1.31 -26.24 -14.73
C TRP A 296 -0.78 -24.79 -14.52
N PHE A 297 -1.43 -23.78 -15.11
CA PHE A 297 -0.96 -22.39 -15.16
C PHE A 297 -1.73 -21.41 -14.26
N CYS A 298 -2.70 -21.89 -13.47
CA CYS A 298 -3.41 -21.03 -12.52
C CYS A 298 -2.58 -20.85 -11.24
N ASP A 299 -2.21 -19.61 -10.92
CA ASP A 299 -1.34 -19.30 -9.79
C ASP A 299 -2.06 -19.14 -8.44
N CYS A 300 -3.39 -19.30 -8.37
CA CYS A 300 -4.16 -19.04 -7.14
C CYS A 300 -3.72 -19.94 -5.97
N THR A 301 -4.04 -19.55 -4.72
CA THR A 301 -3.67 -20.32 -3.51
C THR A 301 -3.99 -21.81 -3.61
N MET A 302 -5.12 -22.12 -4.22
CA MET A 302 -5.64 -23.47 -4.33
C MET A 302 -4.96 -24.25 -5.45
N CYS A 303 -4.59 -23.57 -6.54
CA CYS A 303 -4.06 -24.22 -7.73
C CYS A 303 -2.55 -24.46 -7.61
N ASN A 304 -1.81 -23.49 -7.06
CA ASN A 304 -0.37 -23.52 -6.92
C ASN A 304 0.10 -22.87 -5.60
N PRO A 305 -0.04 -23.56 -4.44
CA PRO A 305 0.31 -22.98 -3.15
C PRO A 305 1.82 -22.75 -2.98
N LYS A 306 2.67 -23.61 -3.59
CA LYS A 306 4.14 -23.59 -3.42
C LYS A 306 4.85 -22.63 -4.37
N GLY A 307 4.35 -22.47 -5.59
CA GLY A 307 4.80 -21.42 -6.47
C GLY A 307 3.99 -20.17 -6.19
N ARG A 308 4.16 -19.47 -5.08
CA ARG A 308 3.48 -18.17 -4.88
C ARG A 308 4.45 -17.00 -4.84
N ASP A 309 5.64 -17.28 -4.32
CA ASP A 309 6.65 -16.25 -4.02
C ASP A 309 7.52 -15.91 -5.24
N LYS A 310 7.50 -16.75 -6.28
CA LYS A 310 8.24 -16.48 -7.52
C LYS A 310 7.47 -15.49 -8.41
N PRO A 311 8.06 -14.36 -8.87
CA PRO A 311 7.45 -13.50 -9.87
C PRO A 311 7.05 -14.27 -11.13
N LEU A 312 5.95 -13.88 -11.79
CA LEU A 312 5.42 -14.55 -12.98
C LEU A 312 6.44 -14.57 -14.14
N GLU A 313 7.36 -13.60 -14.21
CA GLU A 313 8.44 -13.53 -15.21
C GLU A 313 9.33 -14.79 -15.22
N TYR A 314 9.63 -15.35 -14.04
CA TYR A 314 10.39 -16.60 -13.90
C TYR A 314 9.59 -17.86 -14.26
N ARG A 315 8.29 -17.72 -14.54
CA ARG A 315 7.35 -18.81 -14.87
C ARG A 315 6.81 -18.72 -16.28
N SER A 316 6.93 -17.58 -16.94
CA SER A 316 6.70 -17.45 -18.39
C SER A 316 7.61 -18.38 -19.20
N SER A 317 8.80 -18.70 -18.70
CA SER A 317 9.69 -19.70 -19.31
C SER A 317 9.08 -21.11 -19.33
N THR A 318 8.24 -21.48 -18.35
CA THR A 318 7.50 -22.75 -18.36
C THR A 318 6.17 -22.66 -19.10
N ARG A 319 5.57 -21.46 -19.26
CA ARG A 319 4.43 -21.25 -20.19
C ARG A 319 4.82 -21.39 -21.67
N HIS A 320 6.07 -21.11 -22.03
CA HIS A 320 6.55 -21.15 -23.43
C HIS A 320 7.51 -22.31 -23.74
N GLY A 321 8.18 -22.88 -22.74
CA GLY A 321 9.21 -23.92 -22.92
C GLY A 321 8.71 -25.37 -22.81
N ASP A 322 7.60 -25.63 -22.12
CA ASP A 322 7.08 -27.00 -21.98
C ASP A 322 6.17 -27.36 -23.16
N LYS A 323 6.65 -28.24 -24.05
CA LYS A 323 5.84 -28.96 -25.05
C LYS A 323 4.92 -30.00 -24.39
N GLY A 324 4.25 -29.63 -23.31
CA GLY A 324 3.41 -30.49 -22.48
C GLY A 324 1.98 -30.59 -23.01
N LEU A 325 1.72 -31.60 -23.83
CA LEU A 325 0.38 -32.09 -24.13
C LEU A 325 -0.39 -32.45 -22.83
N ARG A 326 -1.64 -31.97 -22.70
CA ARG A 326 -2.90 -32.74 -22.43
C ARG A 326 -3.93 -31.96 -21.59
N PRO A 327 -5.24 -32.00 -21.95
CA PRO A 327 -6.31 -31.46 -21.11
C PRO A 327 -7.19 -32.56 -20.52
N TRP A 328 -7.42 -32.48 -19.22
CA TRP A 328 -8.50 -33.19 -18.53
C TRP A 328 -9.71 -32.26 -18.48
N TYR A 329 -10.75 -32.58 -19.25
CA TYR A 329 -12.12 -32.09 -19.03
C TYR A 329 -12.96 -33.29 -18.60
N ARG A 330 -13.93 -33.09 -17.70
CA ARG A 330 -14.99 -34.06 -17.42
C ARG A 330 -16.20 -33.73 -18.29
N TYR A 331 -16.62 -34.68 -19.11
CA TYR A 331 -17.81 -34.62 -19.95
C TYR A 331 -19.12 -34.75 -19.15
N ASP A 332 -19.03 -34.95 -17.84
CA ASP A 332 -20.10 -35.45 -16.97
C ASP A 332 -21.27 -34.46 -16.74
N TYR A 333 -21.08 -33.15 -17.00
CA TYR A 333 -22.11 -32.11 -16.83
C TYR A 333 -22.54 -31.46 -18.14
N TRP A 334 -22.08 -32.00 -19.26
CA TRP A 334 -22.28 -31.43 -20.58
C TRP A 334 -23.36 -32.22 -21.32
N ASP A 335 -24.35 -31.53 -21.89
CA ASP A 335 -25.42 -32.13 -22.70
C ASP A 335 -25.13 -31.93 -24.20
N PRO A 336 -24.55 -32.93 -24.89
CA PRO A 336 -24.30 -32.86 -26.33
C PRO A 336 -25.55 -32.59 -27.17
N GLY A 337 -26.71 -33.03 -26.71
CA GLY A 337 -27.99 -32.86 -27.39
C GLY A 337 -28.52 -31.43 -27.31
N TYR A 338 -28.17 -30.70 -26.25
CA TYR A 338 -28.48 -29.28 -26.12
C TYR A 338 -27.63 -28.43 -27.08
N ASP A 339 -26.30 -28.62 -27.04
CA ASP A 339 -25.37 -27.83 -27.86
C ASP A 339 -25.60 -28.04 -29.34
N ALA A 340 -25.91 -29.26 -29.79
CA ALA A 340 -26.19 -29.56 -31.19
C ALA A 340 -27.35 -28.72 -31.77
N LYS A 341 -28.27 -28.23 -30.92
CA LYS A 341 -29.43 -27.43 -31.33
C LYS A 341 -29.14 -25.95 -31.55
N ILE A 342 -27.95 -25.46 -31.18
CA ILE A 342 -27.52 -24.06 -31.36
C ILE A 342 -26.95 -23.88 -32.78
N ASN A 343 -27.30 -22.82 -33.51
CA ASN A 343 -26.70 -22.54 -34.82
C ASN A 343 -25.34 -21.82 -34.68
N LEU A 344 -24.25 -22.41 -35.20
CA LEU A 344 -22.91 -21.81 -35.14
C LEU A 344 -22.77 -20.57 -36.04
N GLU A 345 -23.41 -20.55 -37.22
CA GLU A 345 -23.34 -19.42 -38.16
C GLU A 345 -23.94 -18.16 -37.53
N SER A 346 -25.09 -18.30 -36.89
CA SER A 346 -25.75 -17.21 -36.15
C SER A 346 -24.87 -16.65 -35.03
N MET A 347 -24.08 -17.49 -34.35
CA MET A 347 -23.13 -17.01 -33.34
C MET A 347 -21.96 -16.26 -33.97
N GLN A 348 -21.37 -16.78 -35.05
CA GLN A 348 -20.23 -16.16 -35.73
C GLN A 348 -20.57 -14.80 -36.38
N GLU A 349 -21.81 -14.60 -36.83
CA GLU A 349 -22.26 -13.30 -37.36
C GLU A 349 -22.35 -12.21 -36.29
N THR A 350 -22.48 -12.61 -35.02
CA THR A 350 -22.74 -11.70 -33.89
C THR A 350 -21.51 -11.48 -33.00
N THR A 351 -20.39 -12.13 -33.30
CA THR A 351 -19.12 -11.90 -32.60
C THR A 351 -18.52 -10.54 -32.97
N CYS A 352 -17.86 -9.93 -31.99
CA CYS A 352 -17.28 -8.60 -32.11
C CYS A 352 -16.11 -8.67 -33.10
N LYS A 353 -16.18 -7.94 -34.22
CA LYS A 353 -15.06 -7.78 -35.16
C LYS A 353 -14.14 -6.61 -34.79
N THR A 354 -14.20 -6.13 -33.55
CA THR A 354 -13.52 -4.90 -33.14
C THR A 354 -12.01 -5.08 -33.18
N GLY A 355 -11.39 -4.55 -34.24
CA GLY A 355 -10.00 -4.06 -34.30
C GLY A 355 -8.90 -5.10 -34.56
N PHE A 356 -8.99 -6.29 -33.98
CA PHE A 356 -8.08 -7.39 -34.30
C PHE A 356 -8.74 -8.31 -35.33
N ASP A 357 -8.98 -7.77 -36.53
CA ASP A 357 -9.30 -8.64 -37.65
C ASP A 357 -8.03 -9.47 -37.90
N HIS A 358 -8.03 -10.75 -37.49
CA HIS A 358 -6.94 -11.69 -37.80
C HIS A 358 -6.63 -11.71 -39.30
N ALA A 359 -7.58 -11.31 -40.16
CA ALA A 359 -7.36 -11.11 -41.59
C ALA A 359 -6.24 -10.10 -41.90
N LEU A 360 -6.05 -9.05 -41.09
CA LEU A 360 -4.96 -8.06 -41.24
C LEU A 360 -3.58 -8.62 -40.87
N TYR A 361 -3.51 -9.70 -40.09
CA TYR A 361 -2.26 -10.39 -39.76
C TYR A 361 -1.89 -11.45 -40.80
N THR A 362 -2.88 -12.00 -41.49
CA THR A 362 -2.67 -13.05 -42.51
C THR A 362 -2.50 -12.54 -43.95
N SER A 363 -2.43 -11.23 -44.18
CA SER A 363 -2.09 -10.74 -45.52
C SER A 363 -0.62 -11.11 -45.82
N ASN A 364 -0.43 -11.94 -46.84
CA ASN A 364 0.85 -12.48 -47.33
C ASN A 364 1.91 -11.42 -47.75
N GLU A 365 1.69 -10.14 -47.51
CA GLU A 365 2.59 -9.05 -47.88
C GLU A 365 3.15 -8.39 -46.63
N GLY A 366 4.20 -9.01 -46.10
CA GLY A 366 4.85 -8.60 -44.86
C GLY A 366 5.36 -7.16 -44.88
N LYS A 367 4.77 -6.32 -44.02
CA LYS A 367 5.40 -5.40 -43.06
C LYS A 367 4.35 -4.41 -42.58
N MET A 368 3.94 -4.54 -41.32
CA MET A 368 3.05 -3.59 -40.67
C MET A 368 3.87 -2.40 -40.12
N ASP A 369 3.50 -1.17 -40.50
CA ASP A 369 4.00 0.05 -39.86
C ASP A 369 3.05 0.44 -38.73
N TRP A 370 3.41 0.07 -37.50
CA TRP A 370 2.66 0.33 -36.28
C TRP A 370 2.41 1.83 -35.98
N ARG A 371 3.09 2.75 -36.70
CA ARG A 371 2.88 4.20 -36.54
C ARG A 371 1.65 4.72 -37.26
N THR A 372 1.09 3.97 -38.21
CA THR A 372 -0.01 4.46 -39.07
C THR A 372 -1.40 4.02 -38.59
N THR A 373 -1.49 3.05 -37.68
CA THR A 373 -2.77 2.41 -37.30
C THR A 373 -3.36 2.90 -35.97
N HIS A 374 -2.79 3.92 -35.33
CA HIS A 374 -3.35 4.41 -34.06
C HIS A 374 -3.06 5.90 -33.80
N TRP A 375 -4.14 6.66 -33.56
CA TRP A 375 -4.23 8.04 -33.07
C TRP A 375 -3.79 9.13 -34.06
N SER A 376 -4.69 9.47 -35.00
CA SER A 376 -4.76 10.85 -35.48
C SER A 376 -5.28 11.69 -34.30
N ASN A 377 -4.52 12.70 -33.87
CA ASN A 377 -4.94 13.65 -32.82
C ASN A 377 -6.22 14.45 -33.21
N ASN A 378 -6.79 14.24 -34.40
CA ASN A 378 -7.93 14.97 -34.90
C ASN A 378 -9.29 14.34 -34.57
N ASP A 379 -9.34 13.08 -34.10
CA ASP A 379 -10.62 12.38 -33.88
C ASP A 379 -11.21 12.53 -32.48
N PHE A 380 -10.43 13.08 -31.53
CA PHE A 380 -10.97 13.51 -30.25
C PHE A 380 -11.15 15.02 -30.29
N GLY A 381 -12.39 15.50 -30.37
CA GLY A 381 -12.78 16.89 -30.15
C GLY A 381 -12.54 17.37 -28.72
N TYR A 382 -11.35 17.12 -28.16
CA TYR A 382 -10.86 17.84 -27.00
C TYR A 382 -10.40 19.20 -27.48
N ASN A 383 -11.19 20.23 -27.22
CA ASN A 383 -10.67 21.59 -27.20
C ASN A 383 -9.52 21.62 -26.19
N SER A 384 -8.37 22.12 -26.62
CA SER A 384 -7.14 22.22 -25.83
C SER A 384 -7.23 23.18 -24.63
N ASP A 385 -8.40 23.73 -24.35
CA ASP A 385 -8.61 24.79 -23.36
C ASP A 385 -9.11 24.29 -21.99
N ASP A 386 -9.42 23.00 -21.85
CA ASP A 386 -9.86 22.39 -20.57
C ASP A 386 -8.73 21.58 -19.89
N SER A 387 -7.56 22.18 -19.68
CA SER A 387 -6.59 21.62 -18.74
C SER A 387 -7.11 21.80 -17.32
N TYR A 388 -7.51 20.70 -16.67
CA TYR A 388 -8.07 20.65 -15.31
C TYR A 388 -7.15 21.17 -14.19
N TYR A 389 -5.91 21.54 -14.53
CA TYR A 389 -4.94 22.17 -13.63
C TYR A 389 -4.34 23.34 -14.39
N SER A 390 -4.24 24.51 -13.76
CA SER A 390 -3.40 25.58 -14.32
C SER A 390 -1.95 25.10 -14.41
N ASP A 391 -1.16 25.62 -15.35
CA ASP A 391 0.28 25.31 -15.44
C ASP A 391 1.00 25.54 -14.09
N GLU A 392 0.49 26.47 -13.29
CA GLU A 392 0.95 26.77 -11.94
C GLU A 392 0.66 25.61 -10.97
N GLU A 393 -0.54 25.05 -11.01
CA GLU A 393 -0.97 23.95 -10.14
C GLU A 393 -0.25 22.64 -10.49
N TYR A 394 -0.05 22.36 -11.78
CA TYR A 394 0.78 21.23 -12.22
C TYR A 394 2.24 21.38 -11.78
N THR A 395 2.80 22.59 -11.89
CA THR A 395 4.16 22.89 -11.43
C THR A 395 4.30 22.70 -9.92
N GLU A 396 3.29 23.09 -9.15
CA GLU A 396 3.27 22.94 -7.69
C GLU A 396 3.16 21.48 -7.25
N ILE A 397 2.35 20.67 -7.95
CA ILE A 397 2.28 19.21 -7.75
C ILE A 397 3.64 18.56 -8.03
N GLN A 398 4.32 18.96 -9.11
CA GLN A 398 5.66 18.44 -9.46
C GLN A 398 6.72 18.88 -8.44
N LYS A 399 6.64 20.11 -7.90
CA LYS A 399 7.52 20.58 -6.81
C LYS A 399 7.32 19.76 -5.54
N ARG A 400 6.08 19.57 -5.09
CA ARG A 400 5.76 18.74 -3.90
C ARG A 400 6.26 17.30 -4.07
N ARG A 401 6.15 16.74 -5.28
CA ARG A 401 6.68 15.41 -5.60
C ARG A 401 8.20 15.35 -5.52
N ARG A 402 8.92 16.36 -6.02
CA ARG A 402 10.39 16.43 -5.88
C ARG A 402 10.81 16.55 -4.42
N ILE A 403 10.16 17.42 -3.65
CA ILE A 403 10.46 17.63 -2.22
C ILE A 403 10.27 16.32 -1.44
N ARG A 404 9.14 15.62 -1.66
CA ARG A 404 8.87 14.33 -1.00
C ARG A 404 9.90 13.26 -1.36
N LEU A 405 10.31 13.17 -2.63
CA LEU A 405 11.35 12.24 -3.06
C LEU A 405 12.74 12.57 -2.49
N SER A 406 13.08 13.85 -2.31
CA SER A 406 14.32 14.24 -1.64
C SER A 406 14.31 13.91 -0.14
N ILE A 407 13.17 14.06 0.55
CA ILE A 407 13.04 13.69 1.97
C ILE A 407 13.21 12.17 2.15
N ILE A 408 12.60 11.36 1.29
CA ILE A 408 12.77 9.90 1.31
C ILE A 408 14.24 9.52 1.07
N ARG A 409 14.92 10.20 0.14
CA ARG A 409 16.34 9.94 -0.16
C ARG A 409 17.26 10.32 1.02
N LEU A 410 16.94 11.39 1.75
CA LEU A 410 17.68 11.77 2.95
C LEU A 410 17.45 10.77 4.09
N ARG A 411 16.20 10.36 4.32
CA ARG A 411 15.84 9.37 5.36
C ARG A 411 16.53 8.01 5.16
N ASN A 412 16.77 7.59 3.92
CA ASN A 412 17.46 6.33 3.61
C ASN A 412 18.99 6.44 3.66
N ASN A 413 19.56 7.65 3.64
CA ASN A 413 21.00 7.84 3.78
C ASN A 413 21.41 7.89 5.26
N ASP A 414 20.55 8.39 6.15
CA ASP A 414 20.83 8.48 7.59
C ASP A 414 20.75 7.12 8.31
N THR A 415 20.26 6.06 7.66
CA THR A 415 20.14 4.70 8.26
C THR A 415 21.32 3.77 7.94
N ASN A 416 22.38 4.24 7.30
CA ASN A 416 23.52 3.39 6.90
C ASN A 416 24.82 3.64 7.68
N ASP A 417 24.87 4.61 8.60
CA ASP A 417 26.14 5.04 9.20
C ASP A 417 26.34 4.69 10.68
N ASP A 418 25.37 4.06 11.36
CA ASP A 418 25.52 3.65 12.76
C ASP A 418 24.95 2.24 12.96
N ASP A 419 25.81 1.20 12.98
CA ASP A 419 25.67 -0.05 13.75
C ASP A 419 26.80 -1.04 13.37
N ASP A 420 28.04 -0.70 13.76
CA ASP A 420 29.18 -1.64 13.87
C ASP A 420 29.83 -1.43 15.27
N GLU A 421 29.09 -1.71 16.34
CA GLU A 421 29.69 -1.98 17.65
C GLU A 421 29.23 -3.36 18.14
N GLU A 422 30.21 -4.25 18.23
CA GLU A 422 30.16 -5.61 18.75
C GLU A 422 29.71 -5.63 20.22
N GLU A 423 28.65 -6.38 20.54
CA GLU A 423 28.46 -6.95 21.88
C GLU A 423 28.30 -8.48 21.76
N ASP A 424 29.41 -9.17 22.03
CA ASP A 424 29.50 -10.60 22.33
C ASP A 424 28.82 -10.89 23.69
N ASP A 425 27.54 -11.24 23.68
CA ASP A 425 26.89 -11.87 24.83
C ASP A 425 26.73 -13.38 24.61
N ASN A 426 27.63 -14.12 25.28
CA ASN A 426 27.50 -15.54 25.57
C ASN A 426 26.17 -15.83 26.28
N VAL A 427 25.24 -16.49 25.59
CA VAL A 427 24.07 -17.11 26.22
C VAL A 427 24.27 -18.63 26.23
N GLU A 428 24.63 -19.11 27.42
CA GLU A 428 24.67 -20.51 27.85
C GLU A 428 23.25 -21.10 27.78
N TYR A 429 23.04 -22.07 26.89
CA TYR A 429 21.78 -22.81 26.80
C TYR A 429 21.79 -23.97 27.81
N ASP A 430 21.12 -23.77 28.94
CA ASP A 430 20.72 -24.85 29.82
C ASP A 430 19.58 -25.65 29.18
N ALA A 431 19.86 -26.93 28.96
CA ALA A 431 18.92 -27.93 28.54
C ALA A 431 18.14 -28.44 29.75
N GLU A 432 16.91 -27.97 29.95
CA GLU A 432 15.94 -28.63 30.81
C GLU A 432 14.78 -29.17 29.99
N GLY A 433 14.57 -30.48 30.15
CA GLY A 433 13.58 -31.26 29.44
C GLY A 433 12.16 -30.96 29.88
N HIS A 434 11.24 -31.12 28.94
CA HIS A 434 9.84 -31.31 29.27
C HIS A 434 9.29 -32.60 28.65
N ASN A 435 8.72 -33.36 29.57
CA ASN A 435 8.19 -34.70 29.42
C ASN A 435 7.01 -34.73 28.46
N SER A 436 6.97 -35.83 27.73
CA SER A 436 5.76 -36.51 27.29
C SER A 436 4.74 -36.67 28.42
N GLU A 437 3.47 -36.45 28.14
CA GLU A 437 2.38 -37.43 28.32
C GLU A 437 1.00 -36.77 28.07
N ASP A 438 0.25 -37.43 27.19
CA ASP A 438 -1.14 -37.85 27.33
C ASP A 438 -2.34 -36.91 27.05
N ASP A 439 -3.15 -37.42 26.12
CA ASP A 439 -4.61 -37.55 26.12
C ASP A 439 -5.51 -36.33 25.94
N ALA A 440 -6.19 -36.28 24.78
CA ALA A 440 -7.64 -36.50 24.75
C ALA A 440 -8.15 -36.62 23.31
N GLU A 441 -8.57 -37.83 22.96
CA GLU A 441 -9.48 -38.14 21.86
C GLU A 441 -10.76 -37.30 21.99
N ASN A 442 -11.18 -36.65 20.90
CA ASN A 442 -12.53 -36.13 20.80
C ASN A 442 -13.23 -36.78 19.60
N HIS A 443 -13.88 -37.91 19.90
CA HIS A 443 -14.91 -38.54 19.07
C HIS A 443 -16.08 -37.56 18.89
N ASN A 444 -16.45 -37.28 17.64
CA ASN A 444 -17.73 -36.66 17.32
C ASN A 444 -18.55 -37.66 16.48
N PRO A 445 -19.68 -38.18 16.99
CA PRO A 445 -20.49 -39.12 16.26
C PRO A 445 -21.58 -38.42 15.44
N ASN A 446 -21.94 -39.09 14.35
CA ASN A 446 -23.28 -39.14 13.78
C ASN A 446 -23.78 -37.94 12.94
N TYR A 447 -23.66 -38.08 11.62
CA TYR A 447 -24.49 -37.39 10.63
C TYR A 447 -25.09 -38.44 9.68
N ASP A 448 -25.95 -39.30 10.23
CA ASP A 448 -26.85 -40.18 9.47
C ASP A 448 -28.24 -40.09 10.09
N GLU A 449 -28.97 -39.00 9.80
CA GLU A 449 -30.43 -38.95 9.89
C GLU A 449 -30.93 -37.61 9.34
N LEU A 450 -31.05 -37.50 8.01
CA LEU A 450 -31.92 -36.52 7.35
C LEU A 450 -32.31 -37.09 5.97
N LYS A 451 -33.05 -38.19 6.02
CA LYS A 451 -33.93 -38.68 4.96
C LYS A 451 -35.21 -39.22 5.61
N GLN A 452 -36.14 -38.31 5.91
CA GLN A 452 -37.58 -38.56 5.89
C GLN A 452 -38.26 -37.35 5.27
#